data_AF-A0A1A9VMX7-F1
#
_entry.id   AF-A0A1A9VMX7-F1
#
_cell.length_a   1.000
_cell.length_b   1.000
_cell.length_c   1.000
_cell.angle_alpha   90.00
_cell.angle_beta   90.00
_cell.angle_gamma   90.00
#
_symmetry.space_group_name_H-M   'P 1'
#
loop_
_entity.id
_entity.type
_entity.pdbx_description
1 polymer ?
#
loop_
_entity_poly.entity_id
_entity_poly.type
_entity_poly.pdbx_seq_one_letter_code
_entity_poly.pdbx_strand_id
1 'polypeptide(L)'
;MSMIGTTPGWGGKTFIVQGFGNVGLHTCRYLTRAGATCVGIIEHDGSIYSQEGIDPKLLEDWKNEHGTIVGYPNAKPYEGENLMFEPFDIFIPAAIEKVITNENAHKIQAKIIGEAANGPTTPAADKIRIERNILVIPDLYINAGGVTVSFFVWLKNLNHVSYGRLTFKYERESNYHLLESVQESLERRFEDIVHPGLDYTMERSARAMKYNLSLDLRTAAYVNSIGKIFTTYRDAGLAL
;
A
#
# COMPACT_ATOMS: atom_id res chain seq x y z
N MET A 1 6.96 14.05 6.94
CA MET A 1 5.77 14.31 7.78
C MET A 1 5.65 15.77 8.19
N SER A 2 6.71 16.43 8.67
CA SER A 2 6.69 17.88 8.95
C SER A 2 6.28 18.72 7.73
N MET A 3 6.77 18.38 6.54
CA MET A 3 6.44 19.08 5.28
C MET A 3 4.95 19.08 4.92
N ILE A 4 4.18 18.09 5.39
CA ILE A 4 2.75 17.95 5.12
C ILE A 4 1.89 18.23 6.37
N GLY A 5 2.49 18.75 7.44
CA GLY A 5 1.79 19.11 8.68
C GLY A 5 1.06 17.93 9.33
N THR A 6 1.68 16.75 9.37
CA THR A 6 1.12 15.56 10.06
C THR A 6 2.16 14.92 10.98
N THR A 7 1.70 14.12 11.94
CA THR A 7 2.54 13.36 12.87
C THR A 7 2.99 12.02 12.27
N PRO A 8 4.20 11.51 12.59
CA PRO A 8 4.57 10.13 12.29
C PRO A 8 3.70 9.11 13.04
N GLY A 9 3.59 7.89 12.49
CA GLY A 9 2.78 6.79 13.06
C GLY A 9 1.43 6.62 12.37
N TRP A 10 0.69 5.56 12.72
CA TRP A 10 -0.62 5.23 12.16
C TRP A 10 -1.78 5.60 13.10
N GLY A 11 -1.53 5.50 14.42
CA GLY A 11 -2.53 5.78 15.46
C GLY A 11 -3.15 7.16 15.32
N GLY A 12 -4.49 7.20 15.35
CA GLY A 12 -5.27 8.44 15.30
C GLY A 12 -5.41 9.06 13.90
N LYS A 13 -4.89 8.41 12.85
CA LYS A 13 -5.11 8.84 11.46
C LYS A 13 -6.39 8.24 10.90
N THR A 14 -7.12 9.04 10.14
CA THR A 14 -8.31 8.57 9.42
C THR A 14 -8.01 8.35 7.95
N PHE A 15 -8.62 7.32 7.36
CA PHE A 15 -8.45 7.03 5.95
C PHE A 15 -9.75 6.66 5.25
N ILE A 16 -9.80 6.95 3.95
CA ILE A 16 -10.89 6.59 3.05
C ILE A 16 -10.33 5.78 1.90
N VAL A 17 -11.01 4.69 1.56
CA VAL A 17 -10.64 3.80 0.45
C VAL A 17 -11.70 3.84 -0.63
N GLN A 18 -11.28 3.99 -1.87
CA GLN A 18 -12.16 3.89 -3.03
C GLN A 18 -11.93 2.55 -3.73
N GLY A 19 -12.94 1.70 -3.74
CA GLY A 19 -12.93 0.31 -4.18
C GLY A 19 -12.70 -0.63 -3.00
N PHE A 20 -13.63 -1.55 -2.76
CA PHE A 20 -13.53 -2.59 -1.73
C PHE A 20 -13.33 -3.98 -2.36
N GLY A 21 -12.52 -4.04 -3.42
CA GLY A 21 -12.03 -5.29 -4.02
C GLY A 21 -10.79 -5.81 -3.29
N ASN A 22 -10.02 -6.71 -3.91
CA ASN A 22 -8.83 -7.33 -3.30
C ASN A 22 -7.86 -6.29 -2.71
N VAL A 23 -7.48 -5.28 -3.50
CA VAL A 23 -6.51 -4.26 -3.07
C VAL A 23 -7.08 -3.42 -1.93
N GLY A 24 -8.29 -2.90 -2.09
CA GLY A 24 -8.93 -2.05 -1.08
C GLY A 24 -9.21 -2.77 0.24
N LEU A 25 -9.79 -3.97 0.19
CA LEU A 25 -10.07 -4.80 1.36
C LEU A 25 -8.79 -5.09 2.17
N HIS A 26 -7.74 -5.59 1.51
CA HIS A 26 -6.49 -5.90 2.19
C HIS A 26 -5.81 -4.63 2.72
N THR A 27 -5.90 -3.52 2.00
CA THR A 27 -5.39 -2.23 2.47
C THR A 27 -6.10 -1.78 3.75
N CYS A 28 -7.45 -1.83 3.78
CA CYS A 28 -8.21 -1.54 4.98
C CYS A 28 -7.78 -2.44 6.15
N ARG A 29 -7.66 -3.75 5.93
CA ARG A 29 -7.26 -4.71 6.97
C ARG A 29 -5.89 -4.38 7.58
N TYR A 30 -4.89 -4.07 6.75
CA TYR A 30 -3.54 -3.78 7.25
C TYR A 30 -3.43 -2.41 7.91
N LEU A 31 -4.12 -1.38 7.41
CA LEU A 31 -4.13 -0.06 8.02
C LEU A 31 -4.88 -0.03 9.35
N THR A 32 -6.04 -0.69 9.43
CA THR A 32 -6.77 -0.84 10.68
C THR A 32 -5.95 -1.62 11.71
N ARG A 33 -5.26 -2.69 11.30
CA ARG A 33 -4.34 -3.43 12.19
C ARG A 33 -3.17 -2.56 12.67
N ALA A 34 -2.69 -1.64 11.84
CA ALA A 34 -1.62 -0.72 12.20
C ALA A 34 -2.09 0.42 13.14
N GLY A 35 -3.40 0.59 13.34
CA GLY A 35 -4.00 1.57 14.26
C GLY A 35 -4.62 2.80 13.60
N ALA A 36 -4.75 2.83 12.27
CA ALA A 36 -5.50 3.87 11.57
C ALA A 36 -7.00 3.52 11.52
N THR A 37 -7.87 4.52 11.42
CA THR A 37 -9.33 4.33 11.41
C THR A 37 -9.88 4.49 10.00
N CYS A 38 -10.52 3.43 9.48
CA CYS A 38 -11.25 3.51 8.20
C CYS A 38 -12.55 4.28 8.43
N VAL A 39 -12.66 5.51 7.93
CA VAL A 39 -13.87 6.33 8.14
C VAL A 39 -14.84 6.28 6.97
N GLY A 40 -14.41 5.76 5.82
CA GLY A 40 -15.22 5.77 4.62
C GLY A 40 -14.76 4.80 3.54
N ILE A 41 -15.72 4.22 2.84
CA ILE A 41 -15.49 3.35 1.69
C ILE A 41 -16.39 3.78 0.54
N ILE A 42 -15.79 3.94 -0.63
CA ILE A 42 -16.46 4.35 -1.88
C ILE A 42 -16.49 3.16 -2.83
N GLU A 43 -17.67 2.70 -3.21
CA GLU A 43 -17.88 1.72 -4.29
C GLU A 43 -18.71 2.33 -5.42
N HIS A 44 -18.88 1.56 -6.50
CA HIS A 44 -19.66 1.95 -7.67
C HIS A 44 -21.17 2.06 -7.41
N ASP A 45 -21.67 1.30 -6.45
CA ASP A 45 -23.09 1.21 -6.05
C ASP A 45 -23.46 2.18 -4.93
N GLY A 46 -22.47 2.68 -4.18
CA GLY A 46 -22.67 3.69 -3.15
C GLY A 46 -21.43 3.90 -2.29
N SER A 47 -21.50 4.91 -1.42
CA SER A 47 -20.46 5.21 -0.44
C SER A 47 -21.03 5.07 0.97
N ILE A 48 -20.23 4.53 1.89
CA ILE A 48 -20.57 4.42 3.30
C ILE A 48 -19.58 5.22 4.15
N TYR A 49 -20.08 5.82 5.23
CA TYR A 49 -19.31 6.67 6.11
C TYR A 49 -19.61 6.34 7.59
N SER A 50 -18.55 6.29 8.41
CA SER A 50 -18.64 6.15 9.86
C SER A 50 -17.49 6.86 10.54
N GLN A 51 -17.80 7.85 11.39
CA GLN A 51 -16.79 8.56 12.17
C GLN A 51 -16.17 7.70 13.27
N GLU A 52 -16.91 6.69 13.76
CA GLU A 52 -16.44 5.72 14.75
C GLU A 52 -15.49 4.67 14.16
N GLY A 53 -15.46 4.59 12.82
CA GLY A 53 -14.66 3.63 12.07
C GLY A 53 -15.48 2.48 11.51
N ILE A 54 -14.93 1.86 10.46
CA ILE A 54 -15.50 0.72 9.78
C ILE A 54 -14.56 -0.48 9.98
N ASP A 55 -15.08 -1.54 10.60
CA ASP A 55 -14.33 -2.79 10.74
C ASP A 55 -14.28 -3.51 9.38
N PRO A 56 -13.07 -3.74 8.82
CA PRO A 56 -12.94 -4.32 7.50
C PRO A 56 -13.37 -5.79 7.43
N LYS A 57 -13.31 -6.53 8.55
CA LYS A 57 -13.74 -7.93 8.59
C LYS A 57 -15.26 -8.03 8.58
N LEU A 58 -15.93 -7.23 9.42
CA LEU A 58 -17.40 -7.21 9.45
C LEU A 58 -17.99 -6.72 8.13
N LEU A 59 -17.34 -5.75 7.48
CA LEU A 59 -17.78 -5.28 6.16
C LEU A 59 -17.53 -6.31 5.05
N GLU A 60 -16.41 -7.05 5.11
CA GLU A 60 -16.14 -8.17 4.20
C GLU A 60 -17.24 -9.23 4.30
N ASP A 61 -17.60 -9.62 5.52
CA ASP A 61 -18.66 -10.62 5.77
C ASP A 61 -20.01 -10.13 5.23
N TRP A 62 -20.37 -8.86 5.49
CA TRP A 62 -21.57 -8.24 4.92
C TRP A 62 -21.59 -8.25 3.40
N LYS A 63 -20.49 -7.84 2.75
CA LYS A 63 -20.37 -7.80 1.28
C LYS A 63 -20.47 -9.21 0.69
N ASN A 64 -19.92 -10.22 1.35
CA ASN A 64 -20.00 -11.61 0.90
C ASN A 64 -21.44 -12.17 0.99
N GLU A 65 -22.22 -11.73 1.99
CA GLU A 65 -23.61 -12.15 2.16
C GLU A 65 -24.59 -11.41 1.23
N HIS A 66 -24.41 -10.10 1.06
CA HIS A 66 -25.38 -9.24 0.36
C HIS A 66 -24.94 -8.83 -1.06
N GLY A 67 -23.67 -9.06 -1.42
CA GLY A 67 -23.07 -8.65 -2.70
C GLY A 67 -22.76 -7.16 -2.81
N THR A 68 -23.07 -6.35 -1.80
CA THR A 68 -22.88 -4.89 -1.78
C THR A 68 -22.42 -4.40 -0.41
N ILE A 69 -21.76 -3.25 -0.34
CA ILE A 69 -21.47 -2.56 0.93
C ILE A 69 -22.62 -1.66 1.40
N VAL A 70 -23.56 -1.34 0.50
CA VAL A 70 -24.70 -0.48 0.80
C VAL A 70 -25.65 -1.19 1.76
N GLY A 71 -26.15 -0.46 2.76
CA GLY A 71 -27.02 -1.00 3.80
C GLY A 71 -26.30 -1.64 4.98
N TYR A 72 -24.96 -1.59 5.02
CA TYR A 72 -24.19 -2.07 6.17
C TYR A 72 -24.61 -1.37 7.47
N PRO A 73 -25.06 -2.09 8.52
CA PRO A 73 -25.75 -1.48 9.67
C PRO A 73 -24.86 -0.58 10.54
N ASN A 74 -23.54 -0.79 10.54
CA ASN A 74 -22.60 -0.01 11.36
C ASN A 74 -21.99 1.17 10.62
N ALA A 75 -22.47 1.49 9.42
CA ALA A 75 -22.09 2.70 8.69
C ALA A 75 -23.31 3.35 8.07
N LYS A 76 -23.26 4.67 7.89
CA LYS A 76 -24.35 5.41 7.24
C LYS A 76 -24.07 5.49 5.74
N PRO A 77 -25.10 5.39 4.87
CA PRO A 77 -24.94 5.79 3.48
C PRO A 77 -24.52 7.26 3.44
N TYR A 78 -23.56 7.58 2.58
CA TYR A 78 -23.11 8.95 2.40
C TYR A 78 -23.97 9.65 1.35
N GLU A 79 -24.59 10.78 1.72
CA GLU A 79 -25.54 11.52 0.87
C GLU A 79 -24.97 12.83 0.30
N GLY A 80 -23.71 13.16 0.59
CA GLY A 80 -23.05 14.36 0.07
C GLY A 80 -22.59 14.23 -1.39
N GLU A 81 -21.94 15.28 -1.93
CA GLU A 81 -21.46 15.30 -3.33
C GLU A 81 -20.51 14.14 -3.63
N ASN A 82 -19.46 13.99 -2.82
CA ASN A 82 -18.57 12.84 -2.89
C ASN A 82 -17.78 12.69 -1.58
N LEU A 83 -17.74 11.47 -1.07
CA LEU A 83 -17.03 11.14 0.16
C LEU A 83 -15.53 11.47 0.09
N MET A 84 -14.94 11.53 -1.11
CA MET A 84 -13.54 11.92 -1.29
C MET A 84 -13.23 13.39 -0.94
N PHE A 85 -14.24 14.23 -0.73
CA PHE A 85 -14.10 15.66 -0.40
C PHE A 85 -14.19 15.96 1.10
N GLU A 86 -14.57 14.99 1.91
CA GLU A 86 -14.63 15.10 3.37
C GLU A 86 -13.22 15.32 3.97
N PRO A 87 -13.13 15.86 5.20
CA PRO A 87 -11.86 15.99 5.91
C PRO A 87 -11.42 14.65 6.49
N PHE A 88 -10.29 14.12 5.99
CA PHE A 88 -9.61 12.92 6.49
C PHE A 88 -8.11 12.98 6.18
N ASP A 89 -7.29 12.09 6.74
CA ASP A 89 -5.83 12.20 6.58
C ASP A 89 -5.30 11.52 5.31
N ILE A 90 -5.78 10.32 4.99
CA ILE A 90 -5.22 9.45 3.94
C ILE A 90 -6.28 9.01 2.93
N PHE A 91 -6.06 9.28 1.64
CA PHE A 91 -6.90 8.79 0.55
C PHE A 91 -6.25 7.62 -0.17
N ILE A 92 -7.03 6.57 -0.45
CA ILE A 92 -6.54 5.35 -1.10
C ILE A 92 -7.44 5.01 -2.30
N PRO A 93 -7.14 5.55 -3.50
CA PRO A 93 -7.80 5.10 -4.71
C PRO A 93 -7.32 3.69 -5.08
N ALA A 94 -8.23 2.73 -5.06
CA ALA A 94 -7.99 1.29 -5.26
C ALA A 94 -8.98 0.64 -6.24
N ALA A 95 -9.68 1.44 -7.06
CA ALA A 95 -10.68 0.98 -8.02
C ALA A 95 -10.22 1.11 -9.49
N ILE A 96 -10.26 2.33 -10.03
CA ILE A 96 -10.01 2.62 -11.46
C ILE A 96 -8.95 3.73 -11.63
N GLU A 97 -8.50 3.93 -12.85
CA GLU A 97 -7.63 5.03 -13.24
C GLU A 97 -8.35 6.38 -13.30
N LYS A 98 -7.60 7.47 -13.32
CA LYS A 98 -8.07 8.85 -13.54
C LYS A 98 -9.22 9.31 -12.63
N VAL A 99 -9.32 8.73 -11.43
CA VAL A 99 -10.27 9.14 -10.38
C VAL A 99 -10.01 10.58 -9.95
N ILE A 100 -8.74 10.98 -9.90
CA ILE A 100 -8.34 12.34 -9.53
C ILE A 100 -7.89 13.12 -10.76
N THR A 101 -8.70 14.12 -11.08
CA THR A 101 -8.54 15.00 -12.23
C THR A 101 -8.31 16.44 -11.78
N ASN A 102 -8.01 17.33 -12.72
CA ASN A 102 -7.89 18.76 -12.48
C ASN A 102 -9.14 19.36 -11.80
N GLU A 103 -10.32 18.81 -12.12
CA GLU A 103 -11.62 19.29 -11.66
C GLU A 103 -11.90 18.98 -10.19
N ASN A 104 -11.30 17.93 -9.62
CA ASN A 104 -11.60 17.50 -8.25
C ASN A 104 -10.39 17.55 -7.30
N ALA A 105 -9.16 17.66 -7.83
CA ALA A 105 -7.93 17.66 -7.03
C ALA A 105 -7.88 18.78 -5.98
N HIS A 106 -8.54 19.92 -6.23
CA HIS A 106 -8.61 21.05 -5.31
C HIS A 106 -9.60 20.82 -4.16
N LYS A 107 -10.60 19.94 -4.32
CA LYS A 107 -11.62 19.63 -3.30
C LYS A 107 -11.15 18.59 -2.29
N ILE A 108 -10.24 17.70 -2.68
CA ILE A 108 -9.71 16.64 -1.79
C ILE A 108 -8.90 17.29 -0.66
N GLN A 109 -9.22 16.93 0.58
CA GLN A 109 -8.61 17.49 1.79
C GLN A 109 -7.52 16.58 2.41
N ALA A 110 -7.35 15.37 1.88
CA ALA A 110 -6.36 14.41 2.34
C ALA A 110 -4.93 14.97 2.26
N LYS A 111 -4.13 14.69 3.29
CA LYS A 111 -2.71 15.05 3.35
C LYS A 111 -1.81 14.02 2.67
N ILE A 112 -2.27 12.78 2.60
CA ILE A 112 -1.54 11.65 2.00
C ILE A 112 -2.46 10.95 1.00
N ILE A 113 -1.92 10.58 -0.16
CA ILE A 113 -2.63 9.82 -1.18
C ILE A 113 -1.78 8.62 -1.54
N GLY A 114 -2.29 7.42 -1.27
CA GLY A 114 -1.66 6.15 -1.60
C GLY A 114 -2.29 5.54 -2.83
N GLU A 115 -1.62 5.62 -3.98
CA GLU A 115 -2.17 5.19 -5.27
C GLU A 115 -2.19 3.66 -5.44
N ALA A 116 -3.16 3.00 -4.82
CA ALA A 116 -3.24 1.55 -4.86
C ALA A 116 -3.72 1.02 -6.23
N ALA A 117 -4.55 1.79 -6.95
CA ALA A 117 -4.89 1.54 -8.36
C ALA A 117 -3.74 1.97 -9.30
N ASN A 118 -3.80 1.56 -10.56
CA ASN A 118 -2.86 2.01 -11.59
C ASN A 118 -3.34 3.32 -12.22
N GLY A 119 -2.52 4.37 -12.16
CA GLY A 119 -2.81 5.68 -12.72
C GLY A 119 -4.07 6.38 -12.19
N PRO A 120 -4.40 6.35 -10.89
CA PRO A 120 -5.62 7.00 -10.38
C PRO A 120 -5.57 8.53 -10.46
N THR A 121 -4.37 9.13 -10.61
CA THR A 121 -4.17 10.58 -10.66
C THR A 121 -3.68 11.01 -12.03
N THR A 122 -4.32 12.03 -12.59
CA THR A 122 -3.86 12.67 -13.83
C THR A 122 -2.65 13.59 -13.59
N PRO A 123 -1.76 13.80 -14.58
CA PRO A 123 -0.62 14.71 -14.44
C PRO A 123 -1.01 16.16 -14.07
N ALA A 124 -2.17 16.62 -14.53
CA ALA A 124 -2.70 17.93 -14.16
C ALA A 124 -3.08 18.00 -12.67
N ALA A 125 -3.70 16.95 -12.13
CA ALA A 125 -4.02 16.84 -10.71
C ALA A 125 -2.77 16.73 -9.83
N ASP A 126 -1.73 16.05 -10.32
CA ASP A 126 -0.46 15.86 -9.61
C ASP A 126 0.21 17.21 -9.32
N LYS A 127 0.22 18.13 -10.31
CA LYS A 127 0.74 19.51 -10.14
C LYS A 127 0.02 20.27 -9.02
N ILE A 128 -1.31 20.25 -9.02
CA ILE A 128 -2.15 20.90 -8.00
C ILE A 128 -1.82 20.37 -6.60
N ARG A 129 -1.56 19.06 -6.48
CA ARG A 129 -1.29 18.42 -5.19
C ARG A 129 0.08 18.77 -4.64
N ILE A 130 1.09 18.82 -5.51
CA ILE A 130 2.44 19.27 -5.14
C ILE A 130 2.37 20.70 -4.61
N GLU A 131 1.66 21.60 -5.31
CA GLU A 131 1.45 23.00 -4.87
C GLU A 131 0.74 23.09 -3.52
N ARG A 132 -0.18 22.17 -3.23
CA ARG A 132 -0.93 22.09 -1.97
C ARG A 132 -0.19 21.33 -0.85
N ASN A 133 1.05 20.91 -1.07
CA ASN A 133 1.84 20.09 -0.13
C ASN A 133 1.13 18.78 0.27
N ILE A 134 0.43 18.14 -0.66
CA ILE A 134 -0.17 16.81 -0.47
C ILE A 134 0.85 15.76 -0.89
N LEU A 135 1.12 14.79 -0.02
CA LEU A 135 2.05 13.71 -0.31
C LEU A 135 1.36 12.64 -1.16
N VAL A 136 1.77 12.50 -2.43
CA VAL A 136 1.33 11.41 -3.30
C VAL A 136 2.39 10.31 -3.29
N ILE A 137 2.01 9.11 -2.85
CA ILE A 137 2.83 7.91 -2.94
C ILE A 137 2.44 7.20 -4.25
N PRO A 138 3.34 7.15 -5.25
CA PRO A 138 2.99 6.78 -6.62
C PRO A 138 2.67 5.31 -6.75
N ASP A 139 1.75 5.02 -7.67
CA ASP A 139 1.31 3.69 -8.08
C ASP A 139 2.45 2.72 -8.39
N LEU A 140 3.43 3.17 -9.19
CA LEU A 140 4.62 2.41 -9.60
C LEU A 140 5.38 1.78 -8.43
N TYR A 141 5.29 2.40 -7.25
CA TYR A 141 5.87 1.88 -6.02
C TYR A 141 4.83 1.18 -5.14
N ILE A 142 3.75 1.86 -4.75
CA ILE A 142 2.91 1.41 -3.63
C ILE A 142 2.14 0.13 -3.93
N ASN A 143 1.75 -0.12 -5.19
CA ASN A 143 1.02 -1.32 -5.58
C ASN A 143 1.92 -2.46 -6.06
N ALA A 144 3.24 -2.25 -6.12
CA ALA A 144 4.23 -3.22 -6.61
C ALA A 144 4.37 -4.48 -5.72
N GLY A 145 3.74 -4.49 -4.55
CA GLY A 145 3.68 -5.68 -3.70
C GLY A 145 3.03 -6.88 -4.39
N GLY A 146 2.02 -6.65 -5.23
CA GLY A 146 1.37 -7.71 -6.01
C GLY A 146 2.35 -8.43 -6.93
N VAL A 147 3.07 -7.68 -7.77
CA VAL A 147 4.08 -8.25 -8.70
C VAL A 147 5.27 -8.86 -7.95
N THR A 148 5.65 -8.29 -6.81
CA THR A 148 6.73 -8.82 -5.96
C THR A 148 6.38 -10.22 -5.44
N VAL A 149 5.16 -10.42 -4.93
CA VAL A 149 4.71 -11.73 -4.46
C VAL A 149 4.49 -12.69 -5.63
N SER A 150 4.00 -12.22 -6.79
CA SER A 150 3.93 -13.04 -8.01
C SER A 150 5.30 -13.55 -8.44
N PHE A 151 6.36 -12.73 -8.32
CA PHE A 151 7.73 -13.15 -8.58
C PHE A 151 8.18 -14.27 -7.62
N PHE A 152 7.85 -14.18 -6.33
CA PHE A 152 8.14 -15.26 -5.37
C PHE A 152 7.37 -16.55 -5.68
N VAL A 153 6.11 -16.45 -6.11
CA VAL A 153 5.32 -17.62 -6.55
C VAL A 153 5.94 -18.26 -7.78
N TRP A 154 6.40 -17.47 -8.74
CA TRP A 154 7.11 -17.97 -9.93
C TRP A 154 8.40 -18.71 -9.54
N LEU A 155 9.23 -18.14 -8.66
CA LEU A 155 10.43 -18.81 -8.15
C LEU A 155 10.11 -20.12 -7.42
N LYS A 156 9.08 -20.13 -6.57
CA LYS A 156 8.62 -21.35 -5.88
C LYS A 156 8.25 -22.45 -6.89
N ASN A 157 7.55 -22.09 -7.96
CA ASN A 157 7.12 -23.05 -8.98
C ASN A 157 8.31 -23.63 -9.76
N LEU A 158 9.31 -22.81 -10.11
CA LEU A 158 10.54 -23.28 -10.76
C LEU A 158 11.36 -24.23 -9.89
N ASN A 159 11.39 -23.99 -8.57
CA ASN A 159 12.16 -24.82 -7.64
C ASN A 159 11.48 -26.16 -7.32
N HIS A 160 10.19 -26.33 -7.64
CA HIS A 160 9.39 -27.53 -7.36
C HIS A 160 9.42 -28.02 -5.90
N VAL A 161 9.83 -27.15 -4.97
CA VAL A 161 10.01 -27.47 -3.55
C VAL A 161 9.44 -26.33 -2.72
N SER A 162 8.69 -26.67 -1.67
CA SER A 162 8.27 -25.68 -0.67
C SER A 162 9.50 -25.14 0.06
N TYR A 163 9.63 -23.81 0.11
CA TYR A 163 10.70 -23.16 0.86
C TYR A 163 10.78 -23.69 2.31
N GLY A 164 12.01 -23.87 2.79
CA GLY A 164 12.32 -24.45 4.11
C GLY A 164 12.20 -25.97 4.20
N ARG A 165 11.46 -26.65 3.30
CA ARG A 165 11.18 -28.10 3.44
C ARG A 165 12.43 -28.98 3.55
N LEU A 166 13.51 -28.63 2.85
CA LEU A 166 14.77 -29.39 2.86
C LEU A 166 15.70 -29.01 4.03
N THR A 167 15.54 -27.81 4.60
CA THR A 167 16.49 -27.26 5.57
C THR A 167 15.93 -27.15 6.98
N PHE A 168 14.61 -27.20 7.19
CA PHE A 168 13.97 -26.94 8.50
C PHE A 168 14.57 -27.74 9.65
N LYS A 169 14.77 -29.06 9.47
CA LYS A 169 15.36 -29.89 10.54
C LYS A 169 16.81 -29.49 10.83
N TYR A 170 17.60 -29.29 9.77
CA TYR A 170 19.01 -28.92 9.87
C TYR A 170 19.19 -27.53 10.49
N GLU A 171 18.44 -26.53 10.04
CA GLU A 171 18.47 -25.18 10.60
C GLU A 171 18.03 -25.18 12.07
N ARG A 172 17.00 -25.95 12.42
CA ARG A 172 16.56 -26.07 13.82
C ARG A 172 17.65 -26.67 14.70
N GLU A 173 18.23 -27.80 14.29
CA GLU A 173 19.31 -28.46 15.05
C GLU A 173 20.57 -27.59 15.10
N SER A 174 20.95 -26.96 13.99
CA SER A 174 22.07 -26.01 13.95
C SER A 174 21.83 -24.79 14.83
N ASN A 175 20.61 -24.25 14.85
CA ASN A 175 20.25 -23.13 15.71
C ASN A 175 20.21 -23.54 17.18
N TYR A 176 19.76 -24.76 17.52
CA TYR A 176 19.85 -25.28 18.88
C TYR A 176 21.30 -25.45 19.32
N HIS A 177 22.17 -26.04 18.48
CA HIS A 177 23.60 -26.15 18.81
C HIS A 177 24.30 -24.77 18.87
N LEU A 178 23.90 -23.82 18.01
CA LEU A 178 24.35 -22.43 18.09
C LEU A 178 23.86 -21.78 19.40
N LEU A 179 22.59 -21.91 19.76
CA LEU A 179 22.01 -21.37 21.00
C LEU A 179 22.49 -22.10 22.25
N GLU A 180 22.94 -23.35 22.14
CA GLU A 180 23.61 -24.09 23.21
C GLU A 180 25.06 -23.60 23.34
N SER A 181 25.74 -23.32 22.22
CA SER A 181 27.04 -22.62 22.24
C SER A 181 26.91 -21.15 22.69
N VAL A 182 25.73 -20.56 22.48
CA VAL A 182 25.30 -19.22 22.89
C VAL A 182 24.30 -19.36 24.04
N GLN A 183 24.46 -20.36 24.92
CA GLN A 183 23.64 -20.55 26.13
C GLN A 183 23.92 -19.42 27.12
N GLU A 184 23.51 -18.23 26.70
CA GLU A 184 23.39 -16.97 27.42
C GLU A 184 22.40 -15.99 26.76
N SER A 185 21.74 -16.21 25.59
CA SER A 185 20.56 -15.39 25.22
C SER A 185 19.65 -15.88 24.07
N LEU A 186 18.39 -16.08 24.47
CA LEU A 186 17.08 -15.81 23.83
C LEU A 186 16.76 -16.26 22.38
N GLU A 187 15.69 -17.04 22.31
CA GLU A 187 15.05 -17.63 21.14
C GLU A 187 14.24 -16.62 20.31
N ARG A 188 14.35 -16.71 18.97
CA ARG A 188 13.27 -16.36 18.02
C ARG A 188 13.33 -17.22 16.76
N ARG A 189 12.16 -17.54 16.21
CA ARG A 189 11.92 -18.49 15.11
C ARG A 189 11.44 -17.74 13.87
N PHE A 190 11.99 -18.06 12.69
CA PHE A 190 11.58 -17.50 11.39
C PHE A 190 11.04 -18.62 10.50
N GLU A 191 9.76 -18.55 10.09
CA GLU A 191 9.12 -19.57 9.23
C GLU A 191 8.45 -18.98 7.97
N ASP A 192 8.54 -17.67 7.72
CA ASP A 192 7.89 -17.02 6.57
C ASP A 192 8.91 -16.21 5.74
N ILE A 193 8.96 -16.45 4.42
CA ILE A 193 9.82 -15.73 3.47
C ILE A 193 9.04 -14.64 2.74
N VAL A 194 7.72 -14.81 2.56
CA VAL A 194 6.91 -13.90 1.75
C VAL A 194 6.77 -12.56 2.45
N HIS A 195 6.43 -12.57 3.74
CA HIS A 195 6.28 -11.31 4.50
C HIS A 195 7.61 -10.54 4.62
N PRO A 196 8.73 -11.13 5.09
CA PRO A 196 9.99 -10.38 5.19
C PRO A 196 10.58 -9.99 3.84
N GLY A 197 10.41 -10.83 2.81
CA GLY A 197 10.88 -10.53 1.46
C GLY A 197 10.14 -9.36 0.82
N LEU A 198 8.82 -9.28 1.03
CA LEU A 198 8.01 -8.14 0.60
C LEU A 198 8.40 -6.88 1.37
N ASP A 199 8.44 -6.95 2.70
CA ASP A 199 8.81 -5.80 3.56
C ASP A 199 10.18 -5.23 3.17
N TYR A 200 11.18 -6.11 3.00
CA TYR A 200 12.52 -5.72 2.55
C TYR A 200 12.51 -5.02 1.19
N THR A 201 11.76 -5.56 0.23
CA THR A 201 11.71 -5.02 -1.14
C THR A 201 11.06 -3.63 -1.16
N MET A 202 9.97 -3.47 -0.41
CA MET A 202 9.26 -2.19 -0.30
C MET A 202 10.13 -1.16 0.43
N GLU A 203 10.74 -1.51 1.57
CA GLU A 203 11.60 -0.61 2.32
C GLU A 203 12.82 -0.16 1.50
N ARG A 204 13.51 -1.11 0.86
CA ARG A 204 14.68 -0.81 0.02
C ARG A 204 14.31 0.12 -1.14
N SER A 205 13.16 -0.11 -1.76
CA SER A 205 12.68 0.72 -2.88
C SER A 205 12.25 2.11 -2.42
N ALA A 206 11.59 2.23 -1.26
CA ALA A 206 11.29 3.53 -0.65
C ALA A 206 12.55 4.35 -0.38
N ARG A 207 13.59 3.73 0.18
CA ARG A 207 14.87 4.40 0.45
C ARG A 207 15.55 4.87 -0.85
N ALA A 208 15.44 4.10 -1.93
CA ALA A 208 16.00 4.45 -3.23
C ALA A 208 15.31 5.66 -3.89
N MET A 209 14.09 6.01 -3.51
CA MET A 209 13.37 7.18 -4.05
C MET A 209 13.72 8.51 -3.36
N LYS A 210 14.73 8.53 -2.49
CA LYS A 210 15.20 9.77 -1.85
C LYS A 210 16.05 10.61 -2.81
N TYR A 211 15.39 11.34 -3.70
CA TYR A 211 15.98 12.42 -4.49
C TYR A 211 15.64 13.78 -3.89
N ASN A 212 16.39 14.82 -4.27
CA ASN A 212 16.13 16.19 -3.86
C ASN A 212 14.95 16.82 -4.63
N LEU A 213 13.83 16.08 -4.73
CA LEU A 213 12.62 16.42 -5.50
C LEU A 213 11.44 16.81 -4.60
N SER A 214 11.70 17.13 -3.32
CA SER A 214 10.67 17.50 -2.35
C SER A 214 9.60 16.41 -2.19
N LEU A 215 8.34 16.69 -2.53
CA LEU A 215 7.19 15.77 -2.45
C LEU A 215 6.90 15.04 -3.77
N ASP A 216 7.64 15.32 -4.85
CA ASP A 216 7.46 14.65 -6.15
C ASP A 216 8.13 13.26 -6.15
N LEU A 217 7.47 12.32 -5.47
CA LEU A 217 7.88 10.92 -5.40
C LEU A 217 7.64 10.18 -6.72
N ARG A 218 6.69 10.64 -7.55
CA ARG A 218 6.41 10.01 -8.85
C ARG A 218 7.60 10.16 -9.78
N THR A 219 8.13 11.37 -9.93
CA THR A 219 9.34 11.61 -10.73
C THR A 219 10.52 10.83 -10.17
N ALA A 220 10.71 10.80 -8.85
CA ALA A 220 11.74 9.98 -8.21
C ALA A 220 11.64 8.49 -8.57
N ALA A 221 10.42 7.93 -8.60
CA ALA A 221 10.18 6.54 -8.98
C ALA A 221 10.51 6.31 -10.47
N TYR A 222 10.14 7.23 -11.36
CA TYR A 222 10.48 7.14 -12.79
C TYR A 222 11.98 7.26 -13.05
N VAL A 223 12.68 8.20 -12.41
CA VAL A 223 14.14 8.36 -12.53
C VAL A 223 14.86 7.06 -12.16
N ASN A 224 14.47 6.45 -11.03
CA ASN A 224 15.01 5.15 -10.63
C ASN A 224 14.74 4.04 -11.65
N SER A 225 13.53 3.99 -12.21
CA SER A 225 13.12 2.94 -13.12
C SER A 225 13.82 3.06 -14.47
N ILE A 226 13.88 4.28 -15.01
CA ILE A 226 14.60 4.60 -16.25
C ILE A 226 16.09 4.29 -16.07
N GLY A 227 16.71 4.67 -14.95
CA GLY A 227 18.14 4.38 -14.70
C GLY A 227 18.46 2.89 -14.73
N LYS A 228 17.61 2.04 -14.12
CA LYS A 228 17.76 0.58 -14.15
C LYS A 228 17.61 0.02 -15.56
N ILE A 229 16.55 0.44 -16.29
CA ILE A 229 16.30 -0.01 -17.66
C ILE A 229 17.45 0.41 -18.58
N PHE A 230 17.85 1.68 -18.51
CA PHE A 230 18.93 2.23 -19.31
C PHE A 230 20.24 1.46 -19.10
N THR A 231 20.59 1.13 -17.84
CA THR A 231 21.78 0.35 -17.52
C THR A 231 21.76 -1.00 -18.24
N THR A 232 20.64 -1.72 -18.23
CA THR A 232 20.48 -2.98 -18.96
C THR A 232 20.67 -2.82 -20.46
N TYR A 233 20.09 -1.77 -21.07
CA TYR A 233 20.23 -1.51 -22.50
C TYR A 233 21.66 -1.13 -22.89
N ARG A 234 22.33 -0.30 -22.08
CA ARG A 234 23.72 0.10 -22.26
C ARG A 234 24.65 -1.11 -22.17
N ASP A 235 24.49 -1.93 -21.13
CA ASP A 235 25.35 -3.10 -20.91
C ASP A 235 25.12 -4.19 -21.97
N ALA A 236 23.94 -4.21 -22.60
CA ALA A 236 23.63 -5.04 -23.77
C ALA A 236 24.13 -4.46 -25.11
N GLY A 237 24.76 -3.28 -25.12
CA GLY A 237 25.23 -2.60 -26.33
C GLY A 237 24.13 -1.98 -27.20
N LEU A 238 22.92 -1.81 -26.66
CA LEU A 238 21.76 -1.24 -27.35
C LEU A 238 21.62 0.27 -27.13
N ALA A 239 22.32 0.84 -26.15
CA ALA A 239 22.37 2.27 -25.86
C ALA A 239 23.83 2.73 -25.67
N LEU A 240 24.13 3.93 -26.15
CA LEU A 240 25.43 4.60 -26.01
C LEU A 240 25.63 5.16 -24.60
#